data_AF-A0A960D219-F1
#
_entry.id   AF-A0A960D219-F1
#
_cell.length_a   1.000
_cell.length_b   1.000
_cell.length_c   1.000
_cell.angle_alpha   90.00
_cell.angle_beta   90.00
_cell.angle_gamma   90.00
#
_symmetry.space_group_name_H-M   'P 1'
#
loop_
_entity.id
_entity.type
_entity.pdbx_description
1 polymer ?
#
loop_
_entity_poly.entity_id
_entity_poly.type
_entity_poly.pdbx_seq_one_letter_code
_entity_poly.pdbx_strand_id
1 'polypeptide(L)'
;KQARIMADAGCQCVYVVDSAGALVLDGVADRVAALVAELGDDAQVGFHGHENLGLGVANSVEAVRAGAKQIDGSVRRFGAGAGNAPVEALIGVFDKIGVKTGIDFFDIADAAEEIVAPAMPAECLLDRNALIMGYSGVYSSFLKHAIRQGERYGVPPHQLLHRAGLRKLIGGQEDQLIDIALEIKREQAETAAQ
;
A
#
# COMPACT_ATOMS: atom_id res chain seq x y z
N LYS A 1 0.24 18.65 -12.40
CA LYS A 1 0.95 18.30 -13.67
C LYS A 1 0.75 16.83 -14.09
N GLN A 2 1.20 15.81 -13.34
CA GLN A 2 1.04 14.40 -13.78
C GLN A 2 -0.43 13.96 -13.91
N ALA A 3 -1.27 14.28 -12.92
CA ALA A 3 -2.70 13.99 -12.99
C ALA A 3 -3.40 14.65 -14.18
N ARG A 4 -3.07 15.92 -14.47
CA ARG A 4 -3.54 16.67 -15.63
C ARG A 4 -3.19 15.97 -16.95
N ILE A 5 -1.95 15.51 -17.10
CA ILE A 5 -1.52 14.73 -18.29
C ILE A 5 -2.40 13.49 -18.49
N MET A 6 -2.74 12.77 -17.41
CA MET A 6 -3.62 11.60 -17.49
C MET A 6 -5.04 11.99 -17.90
N ALA A 7 -5.60 13.05 -17.31
CA ALA A 7 -6.94 13.53 -17.63
C ALA A 7 -7.04 14.02 -19.09
N ASP A 8 -6.06 14.78 -19.56
CA ASP A 8 -5.98 15.26 -20.95
C ASP A 8 -5.84 14.10 -21.96
N ALA A 9 -5.29 12.97 -21.52
CA ALA A 9 -5.22 11.72 -22.29
C ALA A 9 -6.50 10.87 -22.23
N GLY A 10 -7.55 11.31 -21.52
CA GLY A 10 -8.85 10.65 -21.43
C GLY A 10 -9.10 9.87 -20.14
N CYS A 11 -8.22 9.97 -19.13
CA CYS A 11 -8.46 9.34 -17.83
C CYS A 11 -9.61 10.03 -17.09
N GLN A 12 -10.62 9.26 -16.68
CA GLN A 12 -11.83 9.78 -16.01
C GLN A 12 -11.72 9.84 -14.48
N CYS A 13 -10.71 9.20 -13.90
CA CYS A 13 -10.44 9.22 -12.47
C CYS A 13 -8.95 8.98 -12.21
N VAL A 14 -8.27 9.95 -11.58
CA VAL A 14 -6.84 9.82 -11.24
C VAL A 14 -6.69 9.50 -9.76
N TYR A 15 -5.88 8.49 -9.45
CA TYR A 15 -5.67 8.05 -8.07
C TYR A 15 -4.41 8.63 -7.44
N VAL A 16 -4.52 9.02 -6.16
CA VAL A 16 -3.38 9.06 -5.25
C VAL A 16 -3.13 7.64 -4.78
N VAL A 17 -1.96 7.07 -5.10
CA VAL A 17 -1.61 5.69 -4.77
C VAL A 17 -0.47 5.69 -3.75
N ASP A 18 -0.77 5.24 -2.52
CA ASP A 18 0.22 5.01 -1.47
C ASP A 18 0.76 3.58 -1.56
N SER A 19 1.51 3.31 -2.63
CA SER A 19 2.01 1.96 -2.94
C SER A 19 2.93 1.37 -1.85
N ALA A 20 3.48 2.21 -0.97
CA ALA A 20 4.35 1.81 0.11
C ALA A 20 3.65 1.79 1.49
N GLY A 21 2.39 2.25 1.58
CA GLY A 21 1.72 2.45 2.88
C GLY A 21 2.48 3.41 3.78
N ALA A 22 3.01 4.49 3.21
CA ALA A 22 3.94 5.43 3.84
C ALA A 22 3.33 6.83 4.04
N LEU A 23 2.15 7.10 3.48
CA LEU A 23 1.45 8.37 3.72
C LEU A 23 0.72 8.32 5.06
N VAL A 24 0.62 9.49 5.70
CA VAL A 24 -0.03 9.66 7.00
C VAL A 24 -1.02 10.81 6.90
N LEU A 25 -2.32 10.49 6.98
CA LEU A 25 -3.45 11.41 7.17
C LEU A 25 -3.37 12.66 6.30
N ASP A 26 -2.90 13.78 6.85
CA ASP A 26 -2.72 15.06 6.15
C ASP A 26 -1.95 14.91 4.84
N GLY A 27 -0.95 14.03 4.78
CA GLY A 27 -0.21 13.74 3.55
C GLY A 27 -1.08 13.15 2.42
N VAL A 28 -2.14 12.43 2.78
CA VAL A 28 -3.17 11.95 1.83
C VAL A 28 -4.12 13.09 1.49
N ALA A 29 -4.64 13.81 2.48
CA ALA A 29 -5.57 14.92 2.28
C ALA A 29 -4.98 15.99 1.35
N ASP A 30 -3.73 16.39 1.57
CA ASP A 30 -3.01 17.38 0.76
C ASP A 30 -2.92 16.96 -0.71
N ARG A 31 -2.58 15.68 -0.97
CA ARG A 31 -2.41 15.15 -2.33
C ARG A 31 -3.75 15.03 -3.05
N VAL A 32 -4.78 14.54 -2.35
CA VAL A 32 -6.13 14.42 -2.91
C VAL A 32 -6.70 15.81 -3.20
N ALA A 33 -6.64 16.74 -2.25
CA ALA A 33 -7.14 18.10 -2.43
C ALA A 33 -6.42 18.83 -3.57
N ALA A 34 -5.11 18.64 -3.71
CA ALA A 34 -4.34 19.19 -4.83
C ALA A 34 -4.82 18.63 -6.20
N LEU A 35 -5.12 17.33 -6.28
CA LEU A 35 -5.67 16.72 -7.50
C LEU A 35 -7.09 17.22 -7.77
N VAL A 36 -7.95 17.32 -6.76
CA VAL A 36 -9.31 17.83 -6.90
C VAL A 36 -9.29 19.27 -7.42
N ALA A 37 -8.43 20.12 -6.87
CA ALA A 37 -8.29 21.52 -7.30
C ALA A 37 -7.75 21.64 -8.73
N GLU A 38 -6.79 20.79 -9.11
CA GLU A 38 -6.19 20.80 -10.46
C GLU A 38 -7.14 20.24 -11.52
N LEU A 39 -7.87 19.16 -11.23
CA LEU A 39 -8.69 18.43 -12.19
C LEU A 39 -10.11 19.01 -12.32
N GLY A 40 -10.65 19.62 -11.26
CA GLY A 40 -12.00 20.16 -11.28
C GLY A 40 -13.04 19.12 -11.72
N ASP A 41 -13.78 19.43 -12.77
CA ASP A 41 -14.80 18.55 -13.35
C ASP A 41 -14.27 17.63 -14.47
N ASP A 42 -13.00 17.75 -14.86
CA ASP A 42 -12.44 16.99 -15.99
C ASP A 42 -12.26 15.51 -15.65
N ALA A 43 -11.96 15.18 -14.40
CA ALA A 43 -11.80 13.82 -13.91
C ALA A 43 -12.05 13.73 -12.40
N GLN A 44 -12.50 12.56 -11.93
CA GLN A 44 -12.60 12.26 -10.51
C GLN A 44 -11.21 12.05 -9.88
N VAL A 45 -11.17 12.04 -8.55
CA VAL A 45 -9.99 11.66 -7.78
C VAL A 45 -10.29 10.43 -6.96
N GLY A 46 -9.36 9.47 -6.98
CA GLY A 46 -9.41 8.27 -6.16
C GLY A 46 -8.26 8.18 -5.17
N PHE A 47 -8.36 7.28 -4.20
CA PHE A 47 -7.27 6.93 -3.30
C PHE A 47 -7.13 5.41 -3.14
N HIS A 48 -5.88 4.95 -3.20
CA HIS A 48 -5.49 3.57 -2.97
C HIS A 48 -4.39 3.54 -1.89
N GLY A 49 -4.71 2.95 -0.74
CA GLY A 49 -3.83 2.89 0.43
C GLY A 49 -3.43 1.48 0.83
N HIS A 50 -2.24 1.36 1.42
CA HIS A 50 -1.74 0.13 2.07
C HIS A 50 -1.67 0.27 3.59
N GLU A 51 -1.70 -0.87 4.28
CA GLU A 51 -1.76 -0.97 5.75
C GLU A 51 -0.38 -1.01 6.43
N ASN A 52 0.71 -0.71 5.73
CA ASN A 52 2.08 -0.89 6.26
C ASN A 52 2.41 -0.03 7.49
N LEU A 53 1.60 0.98 7.80
CA LEU A 53 1.63 1.75 9.05
C LEU A 53 0.33 1.65 9.86
N GLY A 54 -0.58 0.75 9.49
CA GLY A 54 -1.88 0.56 10.15
C GLY A 54 -2.88 1.69 9.91
N LEU A 55 -2.72 2.44 8.82
CA LEU A 55 -3.49 3.65 8.51
C LEU A 55 -4.39 3.50 7.30
N GLY A 56 -4.57 2.31 6.72
CA GLY A 56 -5.29 2.12 5.47
C GLY A 56 -6.70 2.72 5.50
N VAL A 57 -7.49 2.38 6.52
CA VAL A 57 -8.87 2.92 6.69
C VAL A 57 -8.84 4.42 6.97
N ALA A 58 -7.98 4.89 7.87
CA ALA A 58 -7.93 6.29 8.27
C ALA A 58 -7.52 7.21 7.11
N ASN A 59 -6.50 6.80 6.34
CA ASN A 59 -6.07 7.50 5.13
C ASN A 59 -7.19 7.56 4.08
N SER A 60 -7.98 6.49 3.92
CA SER A 60 -9.14 6.50 3.03
C SER A 60 -10.24 7.45 3.49
N VAL A 61 -10.47 7.57 4.80
CA VAL A 61 -11.41 8.57 5.35
C VAL A 61 -10.93 10.00 5.03
N GLU A 62 -9.64 10.28 5.22
CA GLU A 62 -9.07 11.59 4.90
C GLU A 62 -9.12 11.89 3.40
N ALA A 63 -8.91 10.88 2.55
CA ALA A 63 -9.09 11.02 1.10
C ALA A 63 -10.54 11.41 0.73
N VAL A 64 -11.55 10.73 1.31
CA VAL A 64 -12.96 11.06 1.07
C VAL A 64 -13.27 12.49 1.51
N ARG A 65 -12.80 12.89 2.70
CA ARG A 65 -12.97 14.26 3.22
C ARG A 65 -12.32 15.32 2.32
N ALA A 66 -11.19 15.00 1.71
CA ALA A 66 -10.48 15.86 0.77
C ALA A 66 -11.11 15.88 -0.65
N GLY A 67 -12.16 15.10 -0.89
CA GLY A 67 -12.93 15.12 -2.15
C GLY A 67 -12.72 13.92 -3.07
N ALA A 68 -12.01 12.87 -2.63
CA ALA A 68 -11.95 11.62 -3.38
C ALA A 68 -13.35 11.01 -3.51
N LYS A 69 -13.68 10.53 -4.72
CA LYS A 69 -14.97 9.91 -5.05
C LYS A 69 -14.87 8.40 -5.27
N GLN A 70 -13.65 7.86 -5.31
CA GLN A 70 -13.40 6.43 -5.39
C GLN A 70 -12.32 6.03 -4.39
N ILE A 71 -12.52 4.90 -3.72
CA ILE A 71 -11.61 4.37 -2.71
C ILE A 71 -11.38 2.90 -3.01
N ASP A 72 -10.11 2.51 -3.09
CA ASP A 72 -9.73 1.12 -3.18
C ASP A 72 -9.59 0.49 -1.79
N GLY A 73 -9.98 -0.78 -1.73
CA GLY A 73 -9.71 -1.67 -0.61
C GLY A 73 -9.76 -3.11 -1.08
N SER A 74 -9.28 -4.02 -0.24
CA SER A 74 -9.43 -5.46 -0.46
C SER A 74 -10.21 -6.05 0.70
N VAL A 75 -11.15 -6.95 0.41
CA VAL A 75 -11.81 -7.75 1.44
C VAL A 75 -10.73 -8.51 2.22
N ARG A 76 -10.81 -8.50 3.55
CA ARG A 76 -9.81 -9.11 4.44
C ARG A 76 -8.38 -8.61 4.22
N ARG A 77 -8.23 -7.33 3.83
CA ARG A 77 -6.94 -6.70 3.46
C ARG A 77 -6.18 -7.38 2.32
N PHE A 78 -6.77 -8.35 1.63
CA PHE A 78 -6.03 -9.31 0.82
C PHE A 78 -5.23 -8.62 -0.30
N GLY A 79 -3.92 -8.48 -0.08
CA GLY A 79 -3.09 -7.58 -0.86
C GLY A 79 -1.61 -7.61 -0.49
N ALA A 80 -0.82 -6.72 -1.13
CA ALA A 80 0.62 -6.62 -0.91
C ALA A 80 0.97 -5.99 0.45
N GLY A 81 2.16 -6.28 0.98
CA GLY A 81 2.61 -5.79 2.28
C GLY A 81 1.74 -6.28 3.45
N ALA A 82 1.41 -5.38 4.37
CA ALA A 82 0.41 -5.59 5.43
C ALA A 82 -1.04 -5.62 4.89
N GLY A 83 -1.20 -5.54 3.57
CA GLY A 83 -2.49 -5.57 2.88
C GLY A 83 -2.99 -4.19 2.46
N ASN A 84 -4.15 -4.18 1.82
CA ASN A 84 -4.89 -2.97 1.50
C ASN A 84 -5.82 -2.58 2.66
N ALA A 85 -6.45 -1.40 2.59
CA ALA A 85 -7.53 -1.06 3.50
C ALA A 85 -8.63 -2.15 3.45
N PRO A 86 -9.01 -2.76 4.59
CA PRO A 86 -10.02 -3.82 4.62
C PRO A 86 -11.38 -3.24 4.26
N VAL A 87 -12.01 -3.76 3.20
CA VAL A 87 -13.30 -3.25 2.69
C VAL A 87 -14.36 -3.32 3.78
N GLU A 88 -14.48 -4.45 4.48
CA GLU A 88 -15.44 -4.64 5.56
C GLU A 88 -15.34 -3.57 6.67
N ALA A 89 -14.12 -3.11 6.98
CA ALA A 89 -13.94 -2.01 7.94
C ALA A 89 -14.18 -0.63 7.31
N LEU A 90 -13.81 -0.43 6.03
CA LEU A 90 -14.15 0.79 5.30
C LEU A 90 -15.66 1.01 5.30
N ILE A 91 -16.46 -0.01 4.98
CA ILE A 91 -17.92 0.08 4.96
C ILE A 91 -18.45 0.40 6.36
N GLY A 92 -18.00 -0.34 7.39
CA GLY A 92 -18.41 -0.07 8.76
C GLY A 92 -18.10 1.36 9.23
N VAL A 93 -16.94 1.91 8.88
CA VAL A 93 -16.57 3.30 9.21
C VAL A 93 -17.37 4.30 8.37
N PHE A 94 -17.50 4.08 7.06
CA PHE A 94 -18.26 4.94 6.16
C PHE A 94 -19.74 5.06 6.55
N ASP A 95 -20.36 3.97 6.99
CA ASP A 95 -21.71 4.00 7.55
C ASP A 95 -21.81 4.90 8.78
N LYS A 96 -20.83 4.83 9.69
CA LYS A 96 -20.80 5.66 10.91
C LYS A 96 -20.60 7.14 10.64
N ILE A 97 -19.94 7.50 9.53
CA ILE A 97 -19.68 8.91 9.16
C ILE A 97 -20.60 9.42 8.05
N GLY A 98 -21.60 8.64 7.62
CA GLY A 98 -22.62 9.05 6.65
C GLY A 98 -22.14 9.05 5.19
N VAL A 99 -21.10 8.30 4.85
CA VAL A 99 -20.62 8.14 3.47
C VAL A 99 -21.33 6.95 2.83
N LYS A 100 -22.21 7.21 1.87
CA LYS A 100 -22.96 6.15 1.17
C LYS A 100 -22.07 5.41 0.17
N THR A 101 -21.90 4.10 0.37
CA THR A 101 -21.18 3.21 -0.55
C THR A 101 -22.12 2.34 -1.40
N GLY A 102 -23.30 2.01 -0.86
CA GLY A 102 -24.22 1.04 -1.46
C GLY A 102 -23.85 -0.42 -1.19
N ILE A 103 -22.87 -0.67 -0.31
CA ILE A 103 -22.47 -2.01 0.13
C ILE A 103 -23.09 -2.24 1.51
N ASP A 104 -23.73 -3.39 1.71
CA ASP A 104 -24.24 -3.79 3.03
C ASP A 104 -23.07 -4.26 3.92
N PHE A 105 -23.00 -3.73 5.14
CA PHE A 105 -21.92 -4.02 6.08
C PHE A 105 -21.90 -5.49 6.52
N PHE A 106 -23.06 -6.10 6.77
CA PHE A 106 -23.12 -7.48 7.26
C PHE A 106 -22.75 -8.45 6.14
N ASP A 107 -23.29 -8.25 4.93
CA ASP A 107 -22.97 -9.10 3.78
C ASP A 107 -21.47 -9.10 3.45
N ILE A 108 -20.80 -7.94 3.51
CA ILE A 108 -19.37 -7.86 3.21
C ILE A 108 -18.49 -8.42 4.33
N ALA A 109 -18.95 -8.35 5.58
CA ALA A 109 -18.27 -8.97 6.72
C ALA A 109 -18.35 -10.51 6.63
N ASP A 110 -19.52 -11.05 6.30
CA ASP A 110 -19.72 -12.49 6.07
C ASP A 110 -18.84 -12.97 4.91
N ALA A 111 -18.82 -12.23 3.78
CA ALA A 111 -17.94 -12.55 2.67
C ALA A 111 -16.44 -12.52 3.05
N ALA A 112 -16.02 -11.59 3.93
CA ALA A 112 -14.64 -11.51 4.39
C ALA A 112 -14.22 -12.74 5.19
N GLU A 113 -15.06 -13.19 6.11
CA GLU A 113 -14.75 -14.30 7.03
C GLU A 113 -15.00 -15.67 6.39
N GLU A 114 -16.10 -15.83 5.65
CA GLU A 114 -16.54 -17.14 5.17
C GLU A 114 -16.02 -17.49 3.77
N ILE A 115 -15.71 -16.49 2.93
CA ILE A 115 -15.31 -16.71 1.53
C ILE A 115 -13.85 -16.33 1.30
N VAL A 116 -13.46 -15.12 1.70
CA VAL A 116 -12.13 -14.59 1.37
C VAL A 116 -11.04 -15.16 2.29
N ALA A 117 -11.26 -15.16 3.61
CA ALA A 117 -10.26 -15.68 4.54
C ALA A 117 -9.83 -17.14 4.23
N PRO A 118 -10.73 -18.08 3.89
CA PRO A 118 -10.33 -19.45 3.51
C PRO A 118 -9.54 -19.55 2.19
N ALA A 119 -9.66 -18.57 1.30
CA ALA A 119 -8.90 -18.52 0.04
C ALA A 119 -7.51 -17.91 0.22
N MET A 120 -7.25 -17.22 1.34
CA MET A 120 -5.96 -16.62 1.64
C MET A 120 -4.97 -17.69 2.14
N PRO A 121 -3.69 -17.64 1.73
CA PRO A 121 -2.68 -18.56 2.26
C PRO A 121 -2.38 -18.32 3.75
N ALA A 122 -2.56 -17.07 4.19
CA ALA A 122 -2.46 -16.60 5.57
C ALA A 122 -3.02 -15.17 5.62
N GLU A 123 -3.31 -14.68 6.82
CA GLU A 123 -3.65 -13.28 7.06
C GLU A 123 -2.54 -12.33 6.59
N CYS A 124 -2.93 -11.14 6.12
CA CYS A 124 -1.98 -10.05 5.89
C CYS A 124 -1.52 -9.49 7.25
N LEU A 125 -0.21 -9.43 7.49
CA LEU A 125 0.35 -9.09 8.79
C LEU A 125 1.00 -7.71 8.77
N LEU A 126 0.70 -6.90 9.79
CA LEU A 126 1.48 -5.73 10.14
C LEU A 126 2.73 -6.16 10.94
N ASP A 127 3.58 -6.96 10.30
CA ASP A 127 4.79 -7.49 10.91
C ASP A 127 5.98 -6.53 10.77
N ARG A 128 7.14 -6.95 11.28
CA ARG A 128 8.38 -6.15 11.21
C ARG A 128 8.77 -5.76 9.78
N ASN A 129 8.59 -6.66 8.80
CA ASN A 129 8.98 -6.38 7.44
C ASN A 129 8.04 -5.34 6.82
N ALA A 130 6.73 -5.51 7.00
CA ALA A 130 5.73 -4.55 6.51
C ALA A 130 5.89 -3.16 7.15
N LEU A 131 6.09 -3.09 8.47
CA LEU A 131 6.37 -1.83 9.17
C LEU A 131 7.62 -1.12 8.61
N ILE A 132 8.69 -1.86 8.32
CA ILE A 132 9.89 -1.29 7.71
C ILE A 132 9.62 -0.78 6.30
N MET A 133 8.76 -1.44 5.51
CA MET A 133 8.39 -0.93 4.20
C MET A 133 7.64 0.39 4.30
N GLY A 134 6.64 0.48 5.18
CA GLY A 134 5.89 1.72 5.42
C GLY A 134 6.80 2.84 5.91
N TYR A 135 7.68 2.54 6.87
CA TYR A 135 8.65 3.50 7.41
C TYR A 135 9.70 3.96 6.38
N SER A 136 10.13 3.05 5.49
CA SER A 136 11.22 3.32 4.53
C SER A 136 10.72 3.69 3.13
N GLY A 137 9.41 3.79 2.91
CA GLY A 137 8.82 4.12 1.60
C GLY A 137 9.04 3.04 0.53
N VAL A 138 8.99 1.76 0.89
CA VAL A 138 9.26 0.63 -0.02
C VAL A 138 7.98 0.12 -0.64
N TYR A 139 7.99 -0.09 -1.96
CA TYR A 139 6.85 -0.60 -2.72
C TYR A 139 6.37 -1.96 -2.19
N SER A 140 5.08 -2.08 -1.85
CA SER A 140 4.56 -3.19 -1.03
C SER A 140 4.68 -4.58 -1.65
N SER A 141 4.72 -4.71 -2.98
CA SER A 141 4.91 -6.03 -3.63
C SER A 141 6.27 -6.65 -3.31
N PHE A 142 7.26 -5.83 -2.90
CA PHE A 142 8.60 -6.30 -2.61
C PHE A 142 8.64 -7.28 -1.42
N LEU A 143 7.65 -7.27 -0.53
CA LEU A 143 7.65 -8.08 0.71
C LEU A 143 7.99 -9.56 0.46
N LYS A 144 7.19 -10.24 -0.38
CA LYS A 144 7.37 -11.68 -0.62
C LYS A 144 8.62 -11.97 -1.44
N HIS A 145 9.02 -11.05 -2.31
CA HIS A 145 10.28 -11.18 -3.05
C HIS A 145 11.49 -11.03 -2.13
N ALA A 146 11.48 -10.07 -1.20
CA ALA A 146 12.53 -9.87 -0.22
C ALA A 146 12.64 -11.06 0.75
N ILE A 147 11.53 -11.65 1.19
CA ILE A 147 11.53 -12.88 1.98
C ILE A 147 12.21 -14.00 1.20
N ARG A 148 11.80 -14.23 -0.05
CA ARG A 148 12.39 -15.25 -0.94
C ARG A 148 13.89 -15.06 -1.14
N GLN A 149 14.34 -13.82 -1.38
CA GLN A 149 15.78 -13.56 -1.54
C GLN A 149 16.54 -13.68 -0.21
N GLY A 150 15.94 -13.28 0.91
CA GLY A 150 16.52 -13.46 2.22
C GLY A 150 16.79 -14.93 2.54
N GLU A 151 15.82 -15.80 2.27
CA GLU A 151 15.98 -17.26 2.37
C GLU A 151 17.03 -17.79 1.40
N ARG A 152 17.00 -17.37 0.13
CA ARG A 152 17.92 -17.85 -0.92
C ARG A 152 19.38 -17.51 -0.65
N TYR A 153 19.65 -16.33 -0.11
CA TYR A 153 21.02 -15.82 0.07
C TYR A 153 21.51 -15.90 1.51
N GLY A 154 20.63 -16.19 2.48
CA GLY A 154 20.95 -16.28 3.90
C GLY A 154 21.09 -14.91 4.56
N VAL A 155 20.29 -13.93 4.13
CA VAL A 155 20.34 -12.54 4.62
C VAL A 155 18.99 -12.09 5.18
N PRO A 156 18.93 -11.21 6.18
CA PRO A 156 17.67 -10.84 6.81
C PRO A 156 16.76 -10.02 5.86
N PRO A 157 15.50 -10.42 5.59
CA PRO A 157 14.61 -9.71 4.66
C PRO A 157 14.39 -8.23 5.00
N HIS A 158 14.31 -7.90 6.29
CA HIS A 158 14.13 -6.52 6.74
C HIS A 158 15.30 -5.59 6.33
N GLN A 159 16.53 -6.12 6.25
CA GLN A 159 17.67 -5.34 5.77
C GLN A 159 17.60 -5.11 4.26
N LEU A 160 17.12 -6.10 3.49
CA LEU A 160 16.86 -5.95 2.06
C LEU A 160 15.86 -4.83 1.81
N LEU A 161 14.74 -4.84 2.54
CA LEU A 161 13.68 -3.84 2.42
C LEU A 161 14.20 -2.45 2.83
N HIS A 162 14.91 -2.34 3.94
CA HIS A 162 15.48 -1.05 4.34
C HIS A 162 16.45 -0.48 3.29
N ARG A 163 17.36 -1.31 2.75
CA ARG A 163 18.28 -0.90 1.68
C ARG A 163 17.56 -0.58 0.37
N ALA A 164 16.46 -1.27 0.06
CA ALA A 164 15.61 -0.94 -1.08
C ALA A 164 15.05 0.49 -0.96
N GLY A 165 14.62 0.88 0.25
CA GLY A 165 14.21 2.25 0.56
C GLY A 165 15.34 3.26 0.40
N LEU A 166 16.54 2.96 0.94
CA LEU A 166 17.73 3.82 0.77
C LEU A 166 18.11 4.01 -0.70
N ARG A 167 17.97 2.97 -1.52
CA ARG A 167 18.22 3.00 -2.97
C ARG A 167 17.07 3.63 -3.77
N LYS A 168 15.98 4.03 -3.12
CA LYS A 168 14.81 4.67 -3.75
C LYS A 168 14.22 3.85 -4.89
N LEU A 169 14.17 2.52 -4.71
CA LEU A 169 13.58 1.63 -5.70
C LEU A 169 12.06 1.89 -5.81
N ILE A 170 11.53 1.78 -7.02
CA ILE A 170 10.11 1.92 -7.35
C ILE A 170 9.51 0.56 -7.79
N GLY A 171 8.20 0.53 -7.99
CA GLY A 171 7.50 -0.67 -8.44
C GLY A 171 8.06 -1.22 -9.76
N GLY A 172 8.17 -2.55 -9.85
CA GLY A 172 8.75 -3.25 -11.01
C GLY A 172 10.27 -3.48 -10.93
N GLN A 173 10.93 -3.07 -9.85
CA GLN A 173 12.38 -3.26 -9.63
C GLN A 173 12.71 -4.41 -8.66
N GLU A 174 11.87 -5.44 -8.59
CA GLU A 174 12.07 -6.61 -7.70
C GLU A 174 13.39 -7.36 -7.97
N ASP A 175 13.94 -7.26 -9.17
CA ASP A 175 15.24 -7.83 -9.55
C ASP A 175 16.40 -7.25 -8.71
N GLN A 176 16.32 -5.98 -8.35
CA GLN A 176 17.35 -5.29 -7.55
C GLN A 176 17.45 -5.83 -6.12
N LEU A 177 16.42 -6.52 -5.62
CA LEU A 177 16.50 -7.20 -4.32
C LEU A 177 17.54 -8.33 -4.32
N ILE A 178 17.83 -8.92 -5.49
CA ILE A 178 18.89 -9.91 -5.66
C ILE A 178 20.26 -9.24 -5.51
N ASP A 179 20.44 -8.07 -6.14
CA ASP A 179 21.70 -7.31 -6.05
C ASP A 179 21.97 -6.87 -4.60
N ILE A 180 20.95 -6.34 -3.92
CA ILE A 180 21.05 -5.96 -2.50
C ILE A 180 21.41 -7.17 -1.64
N ALA A 181 20.81 -8.35 -1.89
CA ALA A 181 21.12 -9.56 -1.14
C ALA A 181 22.58 -10.00 -1.33
N LEU A 182 23.10 -9.91 -2.54
CA LEU A 182 24.51 -10.20 -2.84
C LEU A 182 25.44 -9.18 -2.19
N GLU A 183 25.07 -7.90 -2.14
CA GLU A 183 25.82 -6.86 -1.44
C GLU A 183 25.95 -7.15 0.06
N ILE A 184 24.83 -7.39 0.75
CA ILE A 184 24.83 -7.73 2.18
C ILE A 184 25.71 -8.96 2.43
N LYS A 185 25.64 -9.97 1.55
CA LYS A 185 26.43 -11.18 1.68
C LYS A 185 27.94 -10.93 1.52
N ARG A 186 28.35 -10.03 0.61
CA ARG A 186 29.77 -9.64 0.46
C ARG A 186 30.28 -8.95 1.73
N GLU A 187 29.51 -8.00 2.27
CA GLU A 187 29.89 -7.28 3.50
C GLU A 187 30.01 -8.21 4.71
N GLN A 188 29.13 -9.20 4.84
CA GLN A 188 29.21 -10.21 5.89
C GLN A 188 30.48 -11.07 5.77
N ALA A 189 30.86 -11.43 4.53
CA ALA A 189 32.09 -12.20 4.28
C ALA A 189 33.35 -11.38 4.58
N GLU A 190 33.37 -10.10 4.23
CA GLU A 190 34.47 -9.19 4.54
C GLU A 190 34.61 -8.97 6.06
N THR A 191 33.50 -8.82 6.78
CA THR A 191 33.49 -8.68 8.24
C THR A 191 33.98 -9.93 8.94
N ALA A 192 33.65 -11.12 8.43
CA ALA A 192 34.10 -12.40 8.99
C ALA A 192 35.59 -12.70 8.71
N ALA A 193 36.19 -12.02 7.74
CA ALA A 193 37.60 -12.18 7.38
C ALA A 193 38.55 -11.24 8.15
N GLN A 194 38.00 -10.28 8.91
CA GLN A 194 38.71 -9.36 9.80
C GLN A 194 38.74 -9.90 11.23
#